data_AF-A0A914MCC1-F1
#
_entry.id   AF-A0A914MCC1-F1
#
_cell.length_a   1.000
_cell.length_b   1.000
_cell.length_c   1.000
_cell.angle_alpha   90.00
_cell.angle_beta   90.00
_cell.angle_gamma   90.00
#
_symmetry.space_group_name_H-M   'P 1'
#
loop_
_entity.id
_entity.type
_entity.pdbx_description
1 polymer ?
#
loop_
_entity_poly.entity_id
_entity_poly.type
_entity_poly.pdbx_seq_one_letter_code
_entity_poly.pdbx_strand_id
1 'polypeptide(L)'
;MDYYDSLHQDNFECLELLQEYLINESMDKRQIPLDMNGWQFNFLRNIPPQRNLSDCGVFSCLFAEFASRRAPITFTQEHIPYFREKIAYQVLRKELSV
;
A
#
# COMPACT_ATOMS: atom_id res chain seq x y z
N MET A 1 -10.35 4.06 2.49
CA MET A 1 -9.54 3.04 1.80
C MET A 1 -8.63 3.79 0.87
N ASP A 2 -7.35 3.74 1.16
CA ASP A 2 -6.36 4.49 0.40
C ASP A 2 -5.72 3.56 -0.63
N TYR A 3 -5.70 3.98 -1.88
CA TYR A 3 -5.07 3.29 -2.99
C TYR A 3 -3.72 3.93 -3.28
N TYR A 4 -2.66 3.14 -3.13
CA TYR A 4 -1.28 3.55 -3.35
C TYR A 4 -0.81 2.97 -4.69
N ASP A 5 -0.52 3.84 -5.65
CA ASP A 5 0.12 3.48 -6.91
C ASP A 5 1.19 4.50 -7.27
N SER A 6 2.42 4.01 -7.42
CA SER A 6 3.59 4.82 -7.78
C SER A 6 3.58 5.30 -9.23
N LEU A 7 2.72 4.75 -10.09
CA LEU A 7 2.43 5.31 -11.42
C LEU A 7 1.17 6.19 -11.43
N HIS A 8 0.54 6.39 -10.26
CA HIS A 8 -0.66 7.21 -10.13
C HIS A 8 -1.78 6.77 -11.08
N GLN A 9 -2.02 5.47 -11.26
CA GLN A 9 -3.21 5.00 -11.95
C GLN A 9 -4.36 4.84 -10.95
N ASP A 10 -5.57 5.06 -11.44
CA ASP A 10 -6.77 4.80 -10.66
C ASP A 10 -7.31 3.42 -11.02
N ASN A 11 -7.67 2.66 -10.00
CA ASN A 11 -8.33 1.37 -10.15
C ASN A 11 -9.50 1.28 -9.18
N PHE A 12 -10.63 1.85 -9.59
CA PHE A 12 -11.86 1.86 -8.79
C PHE A 12 -12.44 0.46 -8.59
N GLU A 13 -12.42 -0.35 -9.65
CA GLU A 13 -12.89 -1.75 -9.62
C GLU A 13 -12.15 -2.55 -8.53
N CYS A 14 -10.84 -2.36 -8.36
CA CYS A 14 -10.09 -3.01 -7.30
C CYS A 14 -10.59 -2.64 -5.90
N LEU A 15 -10.95 -1.37 -5.66
CA LEU A 15 -11.48 -0.93 -4.37
C LEU A 15 -12.90 -1.44 -4.13
N GLU A 16 -13.74 -1.50 -5.16
CA GLU A 16 -15.07 -2.10 -5.07
C GLU A 16 -14.99 -3.59 -4.72
N LEU A 17 -14.13 -4.34 -5.41
CA LEU A 17 -13.90 -5.76 -5.13
C LEU A 17 -13.37 -5.99 -3.70
N LEU A 18 -12.48 -5.12 -3.22
CA LEU A 18 -12.00 -5.20 -1.83
C LEU A 18 -13.10 -4.89 -0.82
N GLN A 19 -13.96 -3.91 -1.10
CA GLN A 19 -15.13 -3.62 -0.26
C GLN A 19 -16.09 -4.82 -0.22
N GLU A 20 -16.42 -5.39 -1.38
CA GLU A 20 -17.28 -6.57 -1.47
C GLU A 20 -16.68 -7.74 -0.69
N TYR A 21 -15.37 -7.98 -0.84
CA TYR A 21 -14.66 -8.99 -0.08
C TYR A 21 -14.80 -8.79 1.43
N LEU A 22 -14.61 -7.57 1.95
CA LEU A 22 -14.72 -7.30 3.38
C LEU A 22 -16.14 -7.51 3.93
N ILE A 23 -17.17 -7.15 3.15
CA ILE A 23 -18.57 -7.40 3.52
C ILE A 23 -18.83 -8.92 3.60
N ASN A 24 -18.42 -9.65 2.57
CA ASN A 24 -18.59 -11.09 2.49
C ASN A 24 -17.81 -11.83 3.59
N GLU A 25 -16.57 -11.44 3.84
CA GLU A 25 -15.71 -12.02 4.89
C GLU A 25 -16.28 -11.79 6.30
N SER A 26 -16.81 -10.59 6.58
CA SER A 26 -17.45 -10.29 7.87
C SER A 26 -18.69 -11.15 8.09
N MET A 27 -19.51 -11.32 7.05
CA MET A 27 -20.66 -12.20 7.12
C MET A 27 -20.24 -13.66 7.31
N ASP A 28 -19.30 -14.18 6.53
CA ASP A 28 -18.84 -15.56 6.62
C ASP A 28 -18.24 -15.89 8.00
N LYS A 29 -17.24 -15.11 8.44
CA LYS A 29 -16.46 -15.43 9.65
C LYS A 29 -17.13 -15.03 10.95
N ARG A 30 -17.87 -13.93 10.95
CA ARG A 30 -18.41 -13.32 12.17
C ARG A 30 -19.93 -13.33 12.24
N GLN A 31 -20.62 -13.61 11.12
CA GLN A 31 -22.07 -13.53 11.00
C GLN A 31 -22.61 -12.14 11.37
N ILE A 32 -21.81 -11.10 11.08
CA ILE A 32 -22.13 -9.69 11.36
C ILE A 32 -22.06 -8.92 10.04
N PRO A 33 -23.15 -8.21 9.65
CA PRO A 33 -23.12 -7.30 8.51
C PRO A 33 -22.09 -6.19 8.75
N LEU A 34 -21.18 -6.01 7.80
CA LEU A 34 -20.23 -4.90 7.83
C LEU A 34 -20.90 -3.66 7.24
N ASP A 35 -21.11 -2.65 8.06
CA ASP A 35 -21.56 -1.34 7.59
C ASP A 35 -20.39 -0.58 6.95
N MET A 36 -20.55 -0.23 5.67
CA MET A 36 -19.59 0.53 4.89
C MET A 36 -19.87 2.04 4.90
N ASN A 37 -20.87 2.49 5.66
CA ASN A 37 -21.15 3.92 5.80
C ASN A 37 -19.92 4.67 6.36
N GLY A 38 -19.58 5.79 5.71
CA GLY A 38 -18.39 6.59 6.07
C GLY A 38 -17.06 6.09 5.51
N TRP A 39 -17.01 4.93 4.86
CA TRP A 39 -15.83 4.51 4.12
C TRP A 39 -15.72 5.31 2.82
N GLN A 40 -14.52 5.81 2.53
CA GLN A 40 -14.24 6.59 1.32
C GLN A 40 -13.12 5.94 0.53
N PHE A 41 -13.19 6.00 -0.79
CA PHE A 41 -12.13 5.53 -1.68
C PHE A 41 -11.23 6.71 -2.05
N ASN A 42 -9.95 6.61 -1.71
CA ASN A 42 -8.98 7.68 -1.88
C ASN A 42 -7.85 7.21 -2.80
N PHE A 43 -7.74 7.80 -3.99
CA PHE A 43 -6.57 7.62 -4.84
C PHE A 43 -5.51 8.63 -4.45
N LEU A 44 -4.42 8.16 -3.85
CA LEU A 44 -3.42 9.06 -3.30
C LEU A 44 -2.55 9.65 -4.41
N ARG A 45 -2.63 10.98 -4.56
CA ARG A 45 -1.86 11.75 -5.56
C ARG A 45 -0.62 12.43 -4.97
N ASN A 46 -0.66 12.76 -3.68
CA ASN A 46 0.44 13.42 -2.98
C ASN A 46 1.45 12.40 -2.40
N ILE A 47 1.89 11.47 -3.25
CA ILE A 47 2.87 10.42 -2.91
C ILE A 47 3.96 10.37 -3.99
N PRO A 48 5.20 9.98 -3.66
CA PRO A 48 6.30 9.98 -4.62
C PRO A 48 6.01 9.04 -5.80
N PRO A 49 6.08 9.52 -7.05
CA PRO A 49 5.94 8.66 -8.22
C PRO A 49 7.22 7.89 -8.52
N GLN A 50 7.09 6.70 -9.09
CA GLN A 50 8.19 6.03 -9.77
C GLN A 50 8.46 6.68 -11.13
N ARG A 51 9.71 6.63 -11.60
CA ARG A 51 10.15 7.20 -12.89
C ARG A 51 10.69 6.15 -13.86
N ASN A 52 10.48 4.87 -13.58
CA ASN A 52 10.89 3.74 -14.42
C ASN A 52 9.86 2.60 -14.34
N LEU A 53 10.15 1.47 -14.98
CA LEU A 53 9.25 0.30 -15.02
C LEU A 53 9.63 -0.82 -14.03
N SER A 54 10.71 -0.67 -13.25
CA SER A 54 11.28 -1.76 -12.43
C SER A 54 11.23 -1.52 -10.92
N ASP A 55 10.82 -0.32 -10.49
CA ASP A 55 10.82 0.05 -9.07
C ASP A 55 9.45 -0.10 -8.38
N CYS A 56 8.38 -0.44 -9.10
CA CYS A 56 7.03 -0.56 -8.53
C CYS A 56 6.99 -1.46 -7.28
N GLY A 57 7.72 -2.59 -7.29
CA GLY A 57 7.81 -3.47 -6.12
C GLY A 57 8.47 -2.82 -4.90
N VAL A 58 9.49 -1.99 -5.10
CA VAL A 58 10.14 -1.26 -3.99
C VAL A 58 9.21 -0.18 -3.46
N PHE A 59 8.54 0.58 -4.33
CA PHE A 59 7.54 1.56 -3.93
C PHE A 59 6.39 0.91 -3.15
N SER A 60 5.84 -0.21 -3.59
CA SER A 60 4.80 -0.96 -2.87
C SER A 60 5.25 -1.35 -1.46
N CYS A 61 6.48 -1.85 -1.29
CA CYS A 61 7.03 -2.17 0.02
C CYS A 61 7.14 -0.92 0.92
N LEU A 62 7.63 0.20 0.38
CA LEU A 62 7.80 1.43 1.15
C LEU A 62 6.46 2.07 1.51
N PHE A 63 5.50 2.10 0.59
CA PHE A 63 4.14 2.55 0.91
C PHE A 63 3.53 1.73 2.04
N ALA A 64 3.67 0.41 2.01
CA ALA A 64 3.23 -0.46 3.10
C ALA A 64 3.99 -0.18 4.41
N GLU A 65 5.31 0.02 4.36
CA GLU A 65 6.13 0.34 5.54
C GLU A 65 5.64 1.62 6.23
N PHE A 66 5.44 2.70 5.47
CA PHE A 66 4.98 3.98 6.01
C PHE A 66 3.52 3.93 6.47
N ALA A 67 2.63 3.32 5.69
CA ALA A 67 1.22 3.16 6.04
C ALA A 67 1.02 2.34 7.31
N SER A 68 1.75 1.22 7.47
CA SER A 68 1.68 0.37 8.66
C SER A 68 2.09 1.09 9.95
N ARG A 69 3.01 2.06 9.84
CA ARG A 69 3.47 2.89 10.96
C ARG A 69 2.65 4.17 11.14
N ARG A 70 1.66 4.43 10.28
CA ARG A 70 0.92 5.72 10.20
C ARG A 70 1.88 6.92 10.10
N ALA A 71 2.99 6.74 9.38
CA ALA A 71 4.02 7.74 9.21
C ALA A 71 3.83 8.49 7.87
N PRO A 72 4.16 9.80 7.81
CA PRO A 72 4.13 10.53 6.55
C PRO A 72 5.20 10.00 5.61
N ILE A 73 4.86 9.83 4.33
CA ILE A 73 5.82 9.39 3.31
C ILE A 73 6.86 10.48 3.08
N THR A 74 8.13 10.18 3.33
CA THR A 74 9.26 11.12 3.19
C THR A 74 10.30 10.70 2.15
N PHE A 75 10.17 9.50 1.57
CA PHE A 75 11.09 9.03 0.54
C PHE A 75 10.75 9.59 -0.85
N THR A 76 11.71 9.45 -1.77
CA THR A 76 11.58 9.85 -3.18
C THR A 76 12.25 8.79 -4.06
N GLN A 77 12.08 8.90 -5.38
CA GLN A 77 12.74 8.05 -6.37
C GLN A 77 14.27 7.95 -6.18
N GLU A 78 14.92 9.01 -5.68
CA GLU A 78 16.38 9.05 -5.46
C GLU A 78 16.85 8.09 -4.36
N HIS A 79 15.96 7.76 -3.42
CA HIS A 79 16.26 6.85 -2.32
C HIS A 79 16.11 5.37 -2.69
N ILE A 80 15.49 5.07 -3.84
CA ILE A 80 15.12 3.70 -4.23
C ILE A 80 16.30 2.74 -4.36
N PRO A 81 17.48 3.13 -4.90
CA PRO A 81 18.65 2.27 -4.91
C PRO A 81 19.05 1.79 -3.50
N TYR A 82 19.07 2.70 -2.53
CA TYR A 82 19.35 2.36 -1.13
C TYR A 82 18.29 1.42 -0.55
N PHE A 83 17.01 1.71 -0.77
CA PHE A 83 15.93 0.87 -0.24
C PHE A 83 15.90 -0.53 -0.87
N ARG A 84 16.29 -0.67 -2.14
CA ARG A 84 16.42 -1.97 -2.80
C ARG A 84 17.45 -2.85 -2.08
N GLU A 85 18.62 -2.30 -1.75
CA GLU A 85 19.65 -3.00 -0.98
C GLU A 85 19.19 -3.27 0.46
N LYS A 86 18.55 -2.28 1.10
CA LYS A 86 18.02 -2.41 2.47
C LYS A 86 16.99 -3.54 2.55
N ILE A 87 16.03 -3.61 1.62
CA ILE A 87 15.02 -4.67 1.57
C ILE A 87 15.69 -6.04 1.41
N ALA A 88 16.64 -6.19 0.48
CA ALA A 88 17.36 -7.44 0.30
C ALA A 88 18.07 -7.89 1.59
N TYR A 89 18.75 -6.96 2.27
CA TYR A 89 19.40 -7.22 3.55
C TYR A 89 18.41 -7.65 4.65
N GLN A 90 17.29 -6.94 4.78
CA GLN A 90 16.25 -7.24 5.76
C GLN A 90 15.59 -8.60 5.52
N VAL A 91 15.38 -8.99 4.26
CA VAL A 91 14.86 -10.31 3.89
C VAL A 91 15.84 -11.41 4.30
N LEU A 92 17.13 -11.24 4.00
CA LEU A 92 18.18 -12.20 4.37
C LEU A 92 18.28 -12.39 5.89
N ARG A 93 18.10 -11.30 6.66
CA ARG A 93 18.15 -11.34 8.13
C ARG A 93 16.82 -11.68 8.80
N LYS A 94 15.70 -11.64 8.06
CA LYS A 94 14.33 -11.74 8.61
C LYS A 94 14.06 -10.71 9.71
N GLU A 95 14.60 -9.50 9.55
CA GLU A 95 14.55 -8.44 10.55
C GLU A 95 14.41 -7.08 9.87
N LEU A 96 13.44 -6.27 10.31
CA LEU A 96 13.28 -4.89 9.85
C LEU A 96 14.18 -3.97 10.67
N SER A 97 15.18 -3.38 10.02
CA SER A 97 15.99 -2.31 10.61
C SER A 97 15.16 -1.03 10.78
N VAL A 98 14.96 -0.66 12.04
CA VAL A 98 14.29 0.57 12.50
C VAL A 98 15.11 1.80 12.15
#